data_AF-A0A1I0N9E4-F1
#
_entry.id   AF-A0A1I0N9E4-F1
#
_cell.length_a   1.000
_cell.length_b   1.000
_cell.length_c   1.000
_cell.angle_alpha   90.00
_cell.angle_beta   90.00
_cell.angle_gamma   90.00
#
_symmetry.space_group_name_H-M   'P 1'
#
loop_
_entity.id
_entity.type
_entity.pdbx_description
1 polymer ?
#
loop_
_entity_poly.entity_id
_entity_poly.type
_entity_poly.pdbx_seq_one_letter_code
_entity_poly.pdbx_strand_id
1 'polypeptide(L)'
;MSKAPQDIIKAPVITEKSAGEIADGKYTFKVAVDAKKPEIASAVEQLFGVKVTRVNTANFDGKLKRQRYQIGRTPAFKKAVVTIDTEGADVTYLGKGGKSTKAGKKYKTSIEEFGFGQ
;
A
#
# COMPACT_ATOMS: atom_id res chain seq x y z
N MET A 1 11.59 17.26 5.44
CA MET A 1 10.18 17.68 5.42
C MET A 1 9.31 16.44 5.21
N SER A 2 8.19 16.30 5.91
CA SER A 2 7.24 15.21 5.67
C SER A 2 6.45 15.48 4.39
N LYS A 3 6.36 14.49 3.50
CA LYS A 3 5.50 14.57 2.31
C LYS A 3 4.06 14.27 2.67
N ALA A 4 3.12 14.83 1.93
CA ALA A 4 1.72 14.48 2.07
C ALA A 4 1.52 13.01 1.61
N PRO A 5 0.61 12.24 2.24
CA PRO A 5 0.40 10.84 1.87
C PRO A 5 -0.10 10.68 0.43
N GLN A 6 -0.81 11.68 -0.12
CA GLN A 6 -1.28 11.71 -1.51
C GLN A 6 -0.13 11.84 -2.52
N ASP A 7 0.99 12.46 -2.14
CA ASP A 7 2.17 12.57 -3.03
C ASP A 7 2.94 11.25 -3.10
N ILE A 8 2.85 10.44 -2.04
CA ILE A 8 3.54 9.15 -1.92
C ILE A 8 2.81 8.07 -2.72
N ILE A 9 1.50 7.93 -2.53
CA ILE A 9 0.66 6.92 -3.19
C ILE A 9 -0.01 7.55 -4.42
N LYS A 10 0.44 7.18 -5.63
CA LYS A 10 0.00 7.84 -6.86
C LYS A 10 -1.20 7.18 -7.52
N ALA A 11 -1.20 5.85 -7.62
CA ALA A 11 -2.27 5.10 -8.29
C ALA A 11 -2.25 3.62 -7.87
N PRO A 12 -3.41 2.91 -7.89
CA PRO A 12 -3.42 1.45 -7.82
C PRO A 12 -2.84 0.86 -9.11
N VAL A 13 -2.19 -0.30 -8.99
CA VAL A 13 -1.74 -1.09 -10.14
C VAL A 13 -2.66 -2.29 -10.27
N ILE A 14 -3.38 -2.35 -11.40
CA ILE A 14 -4.34 -3.41 -11.69
C ILE A 14 -3.76 -4.29 -12.81
N THR A 15 -3.45 -5.53 -12.47
CA THR A 15 -3.05 -6.61 -13.37
C THR A 15 -3.69 -7.90 -12.86
N GLU A 16 -3.73 -8.97 -13.67
CA GLU A 16 -4.23 -10.28 -13.23
C GLU A 16 -3.54 -10.76 -11.94
N LYS A 17 -2.22 -10.56 -11.86
CA LYS A 17 -1.44 -10.88 -10.67
C LYS A 17 -1.89 -10.07 -9.46
N SER A 18 -2.02 -8.74 -9.59
CA SER A 18 -2.41 -7.92 -8.45
C SER A 18 -3.85 -8.22 -8.00
N ALA A 19 -4.74 -8.58 -8.93
CA ALA A 19 -6.09 -9.00 -8.61
C ALA A 19 -6.11 -10.32 -7.82
N GLY A 20 -5.31 -11.31 -8.22
CA GLY A 20 -5.15 -12.56 -7.47
C GLY A 20 -4.56 -12.37 -6.07
N GLU A 21 -3.68 -11.38 -5.90
CA GLU A 21 -3.05 -11.05 -4.62
C GLU A 21 -4.01 -10.35 -3.61
N ILE A 22 -5.15 -9.81 -4.06
CA ILE A 22 -6.12 -9.14 -3.17
C ILE A 22 -6.73 -10.13 -2.17
N ALA A 23 -6.96 -11.39 -2.57
CA ALA A 23 -7.47 -12.43 -1.68
C ALA A 23 -6.55 -12.69 -0.48
N ASP A 24 -5.24 -12.46 -0.65
CA ASP A 24 -4.22 -12.57 0.40
C ASP A 24 -4.05 -11.27 1.22
N GLY A 25 -4.90 -10.25 1.02
CA GLY A 25 -4.75 -8.94 1.65
C GLY A 25 -3.53 -8.15 1.13
N LYS A 26 -3.06 -8.42 -0.09
CA LYS A 26 -1.94 -7.72 -0.71
C LYS A 26 -2.45 -6.75 -1.77
N TYR A 27 -2.08 -5.49 -1.63
CA TYR A 27 -2.49 -4.41 -2.52
C TYR A 27 -1.28 -3.77 -3.19
N THR A 28 -1.36 -3.57 -4.50
CA THR A 28 -0.24 -3.05 -5.29
C THR A 28 -0.46 -1.59 -5.70
N PHE A 29 0.47 -0.72 -5.36
CA PHE A 29 0.44 0.71 -5.67
C PHE A 29 1.64 1.14 -6.51
N LYS A 30 1.39 2.11 -7.37
CA LYS A 30 2.43 2.95 -7.97
C LYS A 30 2.72 4.09 -7.00
N VAL A 31 3.97 4.20 -6.58
CA VAL A 31 4.41 5.16 -5.55
C VAL A 31 5.50 6.08 -6.08
N ALA A 32 5.77 7.17 -5.37
CA ALA A 32 6.88 8.05 -5.68
C ALA A 32 8.23 7.29 -5.64
N VAL A 33 9.11 7.58 -6.61
CA VAL A 33 10.39 6.87 -6.79
C VAL A 33 11.35 7.10 -5.62
N ASP A 34 11.20 8.21 -4.92
CA ASP A 34 12.00 8.59 -3.76
C ASP A 34 11.39 8.15 -2.42
N ALA A 35 10.16 7.61 -2.40
CA ALA A 35 9.49 7.19 -1.17
C ALA A 35 10.15 5.96 -0.54
N LYS A 36 10.33 5.97 0.79
CA LYS A 36 10.86 4.85 1.56
C LYS A 36 9.74 3.95 2.11
N LYS A 37 10.06 2.70 2.45
CA LYS A 37 9.08 1.74 3.01
C LYS A 37 8.28 2.24 4.22
N PRO A 38 8.89 2.84 5.27
CA PRO A 38 8.12 3.36 6.40
C PRO A 38 7.16 4.48 6.00
N GLU A 39 7.57 5.35 5.08
CA GLU A 39 6.72 6.44 4.56
C GLU A 39 5.51 5.89 3.79
N ILE A 40 5.72 4.85 2.97
CA ILE A 40 4.65 4.17 2.23
C ILE A 40 3.67 3.51 3.20
N ALA A 41 4.17 2.84 4.24
CA ALA A 41 3.32 2.22 5.26
C ALA A 41 2.43 3.27 5.93
N SER A 42 3.03 4.34 6.46
CA SER A 42 2.27 5.42 7.12
C SER A 42 1.27 6.09 6.18
N ALA A 43 1.62 6.30 4.90
CA ALA A 43 0.72 6.91 3.93
C ALA A 43 -0.51 6.01 3.65
N VAL A 44 -0.32 4.70 3.50
CA VAL A 44 -1.42 3.75 3.28
C VAL A 44 -2.31 3.65 4.52
N GLU A 45 -1.73 3.59 5.72
CA GLU A 45 -2.51 3.58 6.97
C GLU A 45 -3.38 4.84 7.11
N GLN A 46 -2.83 6.02 6.76
CA GLN A 46 -3.55 7.29 6.84
C GLN A 46 -4.65 7.45 5.79
N LEU A 47 -4.41 7.04 4.54
CA LEU A 47 -5.38 7.23 3.45
C LEU A 47 -6.54 6.25 3.53
N PHE A 48 -6.27 4.99 3.90
CA PHE A 48 -7.27 3.92 3.82
C PHE A 48 -7.77 3.46 5.19
N GLY A 49 -7.18 3.91 6.29
CA GLY A 49 -7.58 3.51 7.65
C GLY A 49 -7.40 2.02 7.91
N VAL A 50 -6.38 1.42 7.28
CA VAL A 50 -6.00 0.00 7.41
C VAL A 50 -4.76 -0.12 8.31
N LYS A 51 -4.48 -1.33 8.78
CA LYS A 51 -3.20 -1.63 9.43
C LYS A 51 -2.25 -2.31 8.45
N VAL A 52 -1.04 -1.80 8.29
CA VAL A 52 -0.04 -2.38 7.38
C VAL A 52 0.88 -3.32 8.17
N THR A 53 1.00 -4.56 7.68
CA THR A 53 1.88 -5.59 8.26
C THR A 53 3.24 -5.59 7.56
N ARG A 54 3.25 -5.42 6.24
CA ARG A 54 4.49 -5.50 5.45
C ARG A 54 4.43 -4.64 4.18
N VAL A 55 5.60 -4.10 3.79
CA VAL A 55 5.77 -3.39 2.52
C VAL A 55 6.95 -3.96 1.73
N ASN A 56 6.67 -4.37 0.50
CA ASN A 56 7.65 -4.80 -0.49
C ASN A 56 7.69 -3.77 -1.62
N THR A 57 8.87 -3.34 -2.06
CA THR A 57 9.04 -2.32 -3.10
C THR A 57 9.96 -2.80 -4.20
N ALA A 58 9.66 -2.43 -5.45
CA ALA A 58 10.52 -2.67 -6.60
C ALA A 58 10.55 -1.41 -7.50
N ASN A 59 11.75 -1.07 -7.99
CA ASN A 59 11.94 0.04 -8.93
C ASN A 59 11.83 -0.47 -10.36
N PHE A 60 11.13 0.27 -11.22
CA PHE A 60 10.96 -0.03 -12.64
C PHE A 60 11.43 1.14 -13.46
N ASP A 61 12.41 0.88 -14.33
CA ASP A 61 12.89 1.86 -15.29
C ASP A 61 11.88 2.12 -16.40
N GLY A 62 11.96 3.33 -16.94
CA GLY A 62 11.24 3.71 -18.14
C GLY A 62 11.59 2.82 -19.33
N LYS A 63 10.59 2.34 -20.05
CA LYS A 63 10.77 1.62 -21.31
C LYS A 63 11.12 2.61 -22.42
N LEU A 64 12.06 2.22 -23.29
CA LEU A 64 12.32 2.98 -24.53
C LEU A 64 11.09 2.91 -25.42
N LYS A 65 10.63 4.07 -25.89
CA LYS A 65 9.49 4.23 -26.78
C LYS A 65 9.83 5.27 -27.84
N ARG A 66 9.44 5.00 -29.08
CA ARG A 66 9.60 5.94 -30.19
C ARG A 66 8.29 6.70 -30.38
N GLN A 67 8.37 8.02 -30.46
CA GLN A 67 7.28 8.88 -30.87
C GLN A 67 7.70 9.59 -32.16
N ARG A 68 7.03 9.25 -33.27
CA ARG A 68 7.39 9.68 -34.63
C ARG A 68 8.85 9.35 -34.96
N TYR A 69 9.74 10.35 -34.98
CA TYR A 69 11.16 10.19 -35.29
C TYR A 69 12.07 10.19 -34.05
N GLN A 70 11.57 10.58 -32.88
CA GLN A 70 12.38 10.72 -31.66
C GLN A 70 12.23 9.48 -30.76
N ILE A 71 13.34 9.01 -30.20
CA ILE A 71 13.37 7.92 -29.22
C ILE A 71 13.45 8.55 -27.83
N GLY A 72 12.45 8.28 -26.99
CA GLY A 72 12.41 8.71 -25.59
C GLY A 72 12.20 7.52 -24.65
N ARG A 73 12.12 7.79 -23.34
CA ARG A 73 11.77 6.80 -22.31
C ARG A 73 10.49 7.21 -21.60
N THR A 74 9.68 6.24 -21.23
CA THR A 74 8.54 6.50 -20.34
C THR A 74 9.04 6.88 -18.94
N PRO A 75 8.24 7.56 -18.10
CA PRO A 75 8.62 7.84 -16.73
C PRO A 75 8.91 6.55 -15.95
N ALA A 76 10.01 6.54 -15.20
CA ALA A 76 10.29 5.49 -14.22
C ALA A 76 9.29 5.54 -13.07
N PHE A 77 9.05 4.42 -12.42
CA PHE A 77 8.17 4.36 -11.25
C PHE A 77 8.61 3.30 -10.26
N LYS A 78 8.18 3.47 -9.01
CA LYS A 78 8.32 2.47 -7.97
C LYS A 78 6.98 1.78 -7.75
N LYS A 79 7.01 0.46 -7.68
CA LYS A 79 5.87 -0.38 -7.32
C LYS A 79 6.00 -0.78 -5.87
N ALA A 80 4.93 -0.62 -5.09
CA ALA A 80 4.84 -1.09 -3.73
C ALA A 80 3.74 -2.14 -3.62
N VAL A 81 4.07 -3.33 -3.12
CA VAL A 81 3.10 -4.34 -2.70
C VAL A 81 3.00 -4.23 -1.18
N VAL A 82 1.81 -3.91 -0.71
CA VAL A 82 1.51 -3.64 0.70
C VAL A 82 0.59 -4.74 1.21
N THR A 83 1.00 -5.40 2.28
CA THR A 83 0.20 -6.41 2.97
C THR A 83 -0.48 -5.77 4.15
N ILE A 84 -1.81 -5.84 4.18
CA ILE A 84 -2.61 -5.35 5.31
C ILE A 84 -2.92 -6.49 6.28
N ASP A 85 -3.29 -6.10 7.49
CA ASP A 85 -3.81 -7.02 8.49
C ASP A 85 -5.29 -7.31 8.20
N THR A 86 -5.58 -8.54 7.77
CA THR A 86 -6.93 -9.02 7.46
C THR A 86 -7.60 -9.66 8.67
N GLU A 87 -6.80 -10.14 9.62
CA GLU A 87 -7.26 -10.66 10.89
C GLU A 87 -7.39 -9.46 11.81
N GLY A 88 -8.62 -8.96 12.03
CA GLY A 88 -8.91 -7.91 12.99
C GLY A 88 -8.70 -8.37 14.44
N ALA A 89 -7.52 -8.90 14.75
CA ALA A 89 -7.22 -9.56 15.99
C ALA A 89 -7.28 -8.57 17.15
N ASP A 90 -8.21 -8.83 18.06
CA ASP A 90 -8.29 -8.17 19.36
C ASP A 90 -6.94 -8.33 20.07
N VAL A 91 -6.30 -7.22 20.41
CA VAL A 91 -5.13 -7.30 21.29
C VAL A 91 -5.64 -7.52 22.70
N THR A 92 -5.41 -8.71 23.22
CA THR A 92 -5.68 -9.08 24.60
C THR A 92 -4.53 -8.60 25.48
N TYR A 93 -4.81 -7.63 26.34
CA TYR A 93 -3.85 -7.20 27.37
C TYR A 93 -4.14 -7.93 28.68
N LEU A 94 -3.07 -8.30 29.39
CA LEU A 94 -3.15 -8.77 30.78
C LEU A 94 -3.20 -7.55 31.71
N GLY A 95 -4.37 -7.29 32.31
CA GLY A 95 -4.52 -6.24 33.32
C GLY A 95 -3.94 -6.65 34.68
N LYS A 96 -3.63 -5.66 35.53
CA LYS A 96 -3.20 -5.88 36.93
C LYS A 96 -4.29 -6.70 37.65
N GLY A 97 -3.97 -7.93 38.05
CA GLY A 97 -4.91 -8.88 38.67
C GLY A 97 -5.36 -10.06 37.80
N GLY A 98 -4.72 -10.31 36.65
CA GLY A 98 -4.92 -11.54 35.85
C GLY A 98 -6.18 -11.57 34.99
N LYS A 99 -6.94 -10.47 34.93
CA LYS A 99 -8.11 -10.34 34.05
C LYS A 99 -7.66 -9.82 32.68
N SER A 100 -8.09 -10.50 31.61
CA SER A 100 -7.87 -10.05 30.23
C SER A 100 -8.91 -8.99 29.86
N THR A 101 -8.44 -7.84 29.38
CA THR A 101 -9.31 -6.78 28.83
C THR A 101 -9.07 -6.66 27.34
N LYS A 102 -10.13 -6.82 26.53
CA LYS A 102 -10.09 -6.66 25.08
C LYS A 102 -10.24 -5.18 24.70
N ALA A 103 -9.31 -4.66 23.92
CA ALA A 103 -9.47 -3.36 23.26
C ALA A 103 -9.71 -3.61 21.77
N GLY A 104 -10.90 -3.28 21.27
CA GLY A 104 -11.24 -3.42 19.86
C GLY A 104 -10.47 -2.39 19.01
N LYS A 105 -9.68 -2.85 18.05
CA LYS A 105 -9.03 -1.95 17.09
C LYS A 105 -10.00 -1.58 15.97
N LYS A 106 -10.02 -0.31 15.58
CA LYS A 106 -10.87 0.24 14.51
C LYS A 106 -10.04 0.46 13.25
N TYR A 107 -9.75 -0.58 12.49
CA TYR A 107 -9.22 -0.44 11.14
C TYR A 107 -9.99 -1.32 10.16
N LYS A 108 -10.00 -0.89 8.90
CA LYS A 108 -10.60 -1.67 7.82
C LYS A 108 -9.74 -2.91 7.54
N THR A 109 -10.39 -4.03 7.24
CA THR A 109 -9.75 -5.31 6.88
C THR A 109 -9.63 -5.49 5.36
N SER A 110 -10.18 -4.56 4.58
CA SER A 110 -10.12 -4.52 3.12
C SER A 110 -10.08 -3.08 2.62
N ILE A 111 -9.51 -2.86 1.44
CA ILE A 111 -9.58 -1.60 0.71
C ILE A 111 -10.64 -1.75 -0.39
N GLU A 112 -11.89 -1.42 -0.07
CA GLU A 112 -13.05 -1.59 -0.97
C GLU A 112 -12.96 -0.74 -2.25
N GLU A 113 -12.28 0.41 -2.17
CA GLU A 113 -12.08 1.35 -3.29
C GLU A 113 -10.89 0.97 -4.19
N PHE A 114 -10.25 -0.19 -3.96
CA PHE A 114 -9.06 -0.56 -4.71
C PHE A 114 -9.39 -0.90 -6.17
N GLY A 115 -9.15 0.08 -7.05
CA GLY A 115 -9.25 -0.09 -8.50
C GLY A 115 -10.58 0.38 -9.13
N PHE A 116 -11.47 0.99 -8.35
CA PHE A 116 -12.68 1.64 -8.88
C PHE A 116 -12.53 3.17 -8.84
N GLY A 117 -12.71 3.83 -9.98
CA GLY A 117 -12.74 5.30 -10.09
C GLY A 117 -11.45 6.00 -10.58
N GLN A 118 -10.81 5.50 -11.63
CA GLN A 118 -9.78 6.28 -12.36
C GLN A 118 -10.40 7.36 -13.23
#